data_AF-A0AAN8PGF8-F1
#
_entry.id   AF-A0AAN8PGF8-F1
#
_cell.length_a   1.000
_cell.length_b   1.000
_cell.length_c   1.000
_cell.angle_alpha   90.00
_cell.angle_beta   90.00
_cell.angle_gamma   90.00
#
_symmetry.space_group_name_H-M   'P 1'
#
loop_
_entity.id
_entity.type
_entity.pdbx_description
1 polymer ?
#
loop_
_entity_poly.entity_id
_entity_poly.type
_entity_poly.pdbx_seq_one_letter_code
_entity_poly.pdbx_strand_id
1 'polypeptide(L)' 'TAYQPEFSEPIANLTVPVGRDATFKCVVQHLGGYRVSIFNMLLMGTQDTPTEVN' A
#
# COMPACT_ATOMS: atom_id res chain seq x y z
N THR A 1 -19.81 -22.47 8.23
CA THR A 1 -19.41 -21.28 9.03
C THR A 1 -18.93 -20.21 8.07
N ALA A 2 -19.50 -18.99 8.13
CA ALA A 2 -19.01 -17.87 7.34
C ALA A 2 -17.92 -17.15 8.16
N TYR A 3 -16.70 -17.11 7.62
CA TYR A 3 -15.56 -16.45 8.26
C TYR A 3 -15.60 -14.94 7.97
N GLN A 4 -15.25 -14.11 8.95
CA GLN A 4 -15.08 -12.68 8.73
C GLN A 4 -13.80 -12.42 7.94
N PRO A 5 -13.77 -11.37 7.10
CA PRO A 5 -12.58 -11.02 6.34
C PRO A 5 -11.47 -10.51 7.26
N GLU A 6 -10.25 -10.97 7.02
CA GLU A 6 -9.07 -10.61 7.83
C GLU A 6 -7.88 -10.26 6.93
N PHE A 7 -7.08 -9.28 7.35
CA PHE A 7 -5.83 -8.96 6.66
C PHE A 7 -4.81 -10.05 6.94
N SER A 8 -4.29 -10.64 5.86
CA SER A 8 -3.29 -11.71 5.93
C SER A 8 -1.90 -11.18 6.21
N GLU A 9 -1.63 -9.95 5.76
CA GLU A 9 -0.36 -9.26 5.95
C GLU A 9 -0.61 -7.76 6.12
N PRO A 10 0.26 -7.06 6.89
CA PRO A 10 0.23 -5.61 6.95
C PRO A 10 0.54 -5.01 5.58
N ILE A 11 -0.07 -3.88 5.26
CA ILE A 11 0.24 -3.14 4.04
C ILE A 11 1.67 -2.62 4.14
N ALA A 12 2.50 -2.93 3.15
CA ALA A 12 3.90 -2.52 3.14
C ALA A 12 4.04 -1.01 2.90
N ASN A 13 4.96 -0.39 3.64
CA ASN A 13 5.42 0.95 3.32
C ASN A 13 6.26 0.90 2.04
N LEU A 14 5.93 1.77 1.08
CA LEU A 14 6.60 1.82 -0.22
C LEU A 14 7.19 3.22 -0.42
N THR A 15 8.47 3.26 -0.78
CA THR A 15 9.14 4.48 -1.25
C THR A 15 9.26 4.41 -2.76
N VAL A 16 8.70 5.40 -3.45
CA VAL A 16 8.68 5.47 -4.91
C VAL A 16 9.23 6.85 -5.33
N PRO A 17 10.13 6.91 -6.33
CA PRO A 17 10.63 8.19 -6.84
C PRO A 17 9.50 9.08 -7.34
N VAL A 18 9.67 10.39 -7.19
CA VAL A 18 8.70 11.38 -7.67
C VAL A 18 8.47 11.19 -9.18
N GLY A 19 7.20 11.22 -9.59
CA GLY A 19 6.80 11.03 -10.99
C GLY A 19 6.70 9.57 -11.44
N ARG A 20 6.80 8.60 -10.53
CA ARG A 20 6.50 7.18 -10.78
C ARG A 20 5.21 6.76 -10.09
N ASP A 21 4.59 5.70 -10.61
CA ASP A 21 3.35 5.15 -10.04
C ASP A 21 3.64 4.34 -8.77
N ALA A 22 2.87 4.59 -7.71
CA ALA A 22 2.89 3.82 -6.48
C ALA A 22 1.71 2.85 -6.44
N THR A 23 1.98 1.56 -6.20
CA THR A 23 0.95 0.52 -6.07
C THR A 23 0.97 -0.07 -4.67
N PHE A 24 -0.11 0.12 -3.92
CA PHE A 24 -0.29 -0.49 -2.60
C PHE A 24 -1.05 -1.80 -2.74
N LYS A 25 -0.53 -2.85 -2.07
CA LYS A 25 -1.15 -4.18 -2.05
C LYS A 25 -1.76 -4.43 -0.68
N CYS A 26 -2.96 -4.99 -0.69
CA CYS A 26 -3.64 -5.49 0.49
C CYS A 26 -4.06 -6.93 0.23
N VAL A 27 -3.73 -7.84 1.15
CA VAL A 27 -4.11 -9.26 1.05
C VAL A 27 -5.12 -9.58 2.13
N VAL A 28 -6.30 -10.04 1.71
CA VAL A 28 -7.43 -10.33 2.59
C VAL A 28 -7.79 -11.81 2.46
N GLN A 29 -7.88 -12.49 3.59
CA GLN A 29 -8.44 -13.83 3.70
C GLN A 29 -9.93 -13.74 4.03
N HIS A 30 -10.69 -14.77 3.61
CA HIS A 30 -12.12 -14.87 3.89
C HIS A 30 -12.96 -13.68 3.38
N LEU A 31 -12.56 -13.04 2.26
CA LEU A 31 -13.26 -11.87 1.70
C LEU A 31 -14.73 -12.18 1.36
N GLY A 32 -15.05 -13.39 0.93
CA GLY A 32 -16.43 -13.80 0.65
C GLY A 32 -17.17 -12.81 -0.27
N GLY A 33 -18.32 -12.31 0.19
CA GLY A 33 -19.12 -11.28 -0.49
C GLY A 33 -18.80 -9.84 -0.11
N TYR A 34 -17.80 -9.59 0.74
CA TYR A 34 -17.38 -8.26 1.14
C TYR A 34 -16.59 -7.56 0.03
N ARG A 35 -16.55 -6.22 0.06
CA ARG A 35 -15.79 -5.40 -0.89
C ARG A 35 -14.65 -4.68 -0.18
N VAL A 36 -13.53 -4.55 -0.87
CA VAL A 36 -12.39 -3.77 -0.40
C VAL A 36 -12.57 -2.32 -0.84
N SER A 37 -12.38 -1.38 0.08
CA SER A 37 -12.34 0.06 -0.21
C SER A 37 -10.98 0.61 0.19
N ILE A 38 -10.44 1.50 -0.63
CA ILE A 38 -9.29 2.33 -0.27
C ILE A 38 -9.80 3.63 0.31
N PHE A 39 -9.19 4.09 1.40
CA PHE A 39 -9.47 5.39 1.98
C PHE A 39 -8.17 6.04 2.45
N ASN A 40 -7.93 7.28 2.04
CA ASN A 40 -6.79 8.12 2.41
C ASN A 40 -5.44 7.38 2.45
N MET A 41 -4.89 7.09 1.26
CA MET A 41 -3.50 6.65 1.17
C MET A 41 -2.59 7.88 1.24
N LEU A 42 -1.78 7.98 2.30
CA LEU A 42 -0.86 9.09 2.49
C LEU A 42 0.42 8.84 1.69
N LEU A 43 0.59 9.56 0.59
CA LEU A 43 1.88 9.67 -0.09
C LEU A 43 2.69 10.78 0.58
N MET A 44 3.62 10.39 1.46
CA MET A 44 4.61 11.31 1.99
C MET A 44 5.73 11.47 0.96
N GLY A 45 5.77 12.60 0.27
CA GLY A 45 6.89 12.93 -0.61
C GLY A 45 8.10 13.36 0.21
N THR A 46 9.14 12.54 0.28
CA THR A 46 10.47 13.00 0.68
C THR A 46 11.13 13.65 -0.53
N GLN A 47 11.65 14.88 -0.41
CA GLN A 47 12.49 15.46 -1.45
C GLN A 47 13.73 14.57 -1.60
N ASP A 48 13.84 13.87 -2.73
CA ASP A 48 15.09 13.25 -3.17
C ASP A 48 16.10 14.38 -3.42
N THR A 49 16.90 14.75 -2.42
CA THR A 49 18.14 15.48 -2.66
C THR A 49 19.19 14.50 -3.20
N PRO A 50 19.90 14.84 -4.28
CA PRO A 50 20.63 13.89 -5.11
C PRO A 50 21.90 13.43 -4.40
N THR A 51 22.12 12.12 -4.30
CA THR A 51 23.50 11.64 -4.09
C THR A 51 24.27 11.86 -5.39
N GLU A 52 24.91 13.02 -5.49
CA GLU A 52 26.06 13.27 -6.35
C GLU A 52 27.11 12.18 -6.05
N VAL A 53 27.25 11.22 -6.97
CA VAL A 53 28.42 10.35 -7.03
C VAL A 53 29.60 11.22 -7.48
N ASN A 54 30.42 11.64 -6.51
CA ASN A 54 31.79 12.07 -6.75
C ASN A 54 32.67 10.83 -6.97
#